data_AF-A0A6L8W6S9-F1
#
_entry.id   AF-A0A6L8W6S9-F1
#
_cell.length_a   1.000
_cell.length_b   1.000
_cell.length_c   1.000
_cell.angle_alpha   90.00
_cell.angle_beta   90.00
_cell.angle_gamma   90.00
#
_symmetry.space_group_name_H-M   'P 1'
#
loop_
_entity.id
_entity.type
_entity.pdbx_description
1 polymer ?
#
loop_
_entity_poly.entity_id
_entity_poly.type
_entity_poly.pdbx_seq_one_letter_code
_entity_poly.pdbx_strand_id
1 'polypeptide(L)'
;MSEKRDPSVYFAFTHKIFSIEGAYFKLTHDTREPCYYVNLGEMKGAIPTKSICMEFGIEEDSSDARLLGTIGRALKYVREIRPNDSIPRELLDGSASWSIEDRHREVAQGRITIQVISWLKGNEEILLNFSELETIANDPQTKEKVQEAFRGIAKSLGIRREDVVSKIDEIVRELAYIEALREYNAKIKKISTNLQRLANIYRRDRSTSEDISRMQVLIEPVLREYDMTFIDIDAQTCEVMIMLRNFQPTIETIRRKRDELHQRFMVWHDIEKKWEKLIIEEGQTTERLLKETYQFLARNFMQSQNWRLGGV
;
A
#
# COMPACT_ATOMS: atom_id res chain seq x y z
N MET A 1 15.28 -25.02 22.64
CA MET A 1 14.38 -24.06 23.31
C MET A 1 14.39 -22.78 22.50
N SER A 2 13.30 -22.45 21.81
CA SER A 2 13.18 -21.14 21.16
C SER A 2 13.11 -20.09 22.27
N GLU A 3 13.93 -19.05 22.15
CA GLU A 3 13.92 -17.90 23.06
C GLU A 3 12.51 -17.30 23.10
N LYS A 4 11.99 -17.05 24.30
CA LYS A 4 10.62 -16.58 24.49
C LYS A 4 10.56 -15.12 24.05
N ARG A 5 9.98 -14.85 22.87
CA ARG A 5 9.85 -13.50 22.32
C ARG A 5 8.81 -12.68 23.09
N ASP A 6 9.01 -11.37 23.13
CA ASP A 6 8.09 -10.44 23.78
C ASP A 6 6.76 -10.35 22.99
N PRO A 7 5.61 -10.72 23.59
CA PRO A 7 4.31 -10.66 22.93
C PRO A 7 3.83 -9.23 22.63
N SER A 8 4.51 -8.19 23.13
CA SER A 8 4.19 -6.80 22.79
C SER A 8 4.61 -6.40 21.36
N VAL A 9 5.60 -7.10 20.79
CA VAL A 9 6.19 -6.80 19.48
C VAL A 9 6.27 -8.02 18.55
N TYR A 10 5.98 -9.22 19.05
CA TYR A 10 5.90 -10.46 18.25
C TYR A 10 4.59 -11.21 18.50
N PHE A 11 4.15 -11.99 17.51
CA PHE A 11 3.11 -13.00 17.67
C PHE A 11 3.63 -14.24 18.43
N ALA A 12 4.09 -14.01 19.65
CA ALA A 12 4.71 -14.99 20.53
C ALA A 12 3.65 -15.85 21.26
N PHE A 13 2.92 -16.64 20.47
CA PHE A 13 1.92 -17.57 20.98
C PHE A 13 2.56 -18.68 21.85
N THR A 14 1.86 -19.06 22.92
CA THR A 14 2.33 -20.06 23.88
C THR A 14 1.60 -21.41 23.77
N HIS A 15 0.37 -21.40 23.27
CA HIS A 15 -0.45 -22.60 23.11
C HIS A 15 0.09 -23.50 22.01
N LYS A 16 0.07 -24.82 22.25
CA LYS A 16 0.68 -25.83 21.35
C LYS A 16 0.09 -25.84 19.94
N ILE A 17 -1.16 -25.42 19.78
CA ILE A 17 -1.81 -25.34 18.47
C ILE A 17 -1.03 -24.46 17.50
N PHE A 18 -0.39 -23.39 18.00
CA PHE A 18 0.40 -22.45 17.22
C PHE A 18 1.83 -22.91 16.95
N SER A 19 2.21 -24.09 17.47
CA SER A 19 3.52 -24.71 17.21
C SER A 19 3.49 -25.67 16.02
N ILE A 20 2.35 -25.81 15.33
CA ILE A 20 2.23 -26.67 14.15
C ILE A 20 3.10 -26.12 13.01
N GLU A 21 3.94 -27.00 12.46
CA GLU A 21 4.84 -26.64 11.37
C GLU A 21 4.07 -26.21 10.11
N GLY A 22 4.52 -25.12 9.50
CA GLY A 22 3.91 -24.57 8.29
C GLY A 22 2.55 -23.90 8.49
N ALA A 23 2.12 -23.72 9.74
CA ALA A 23 0.88 -23.02 10.03
C ALA A 23 1.03 -21.49 9.94
N TYR A 24 -0.05 -20.82 9.51
CA TYR A 24 -0.05 -19.37 9.30
C TYR A 24 -1.47 -18.80 9.40
N PHE A 25 -1.57 -17.51 9.68
CA PHE A 25 -2.81 -16.75 9.59
C PHE A 25 -2.88 -16.03 8.25
N LYS A 26 -4.06 -16.00 7.65
CA LYS A 26 -4.33 -15.28 6.40
C LYS A 26 -5.82 -14.97 6.29
N LEU A 27 -6.15 -13.92 5.55
CA LEU A 27 -7.55 -13.66 5.21
C LEU A 27 -8.03 -14.70 4.19
N THR A 28 -9.23 -15.21 4.38
CA THR A 28 -9.90 -16.01 3.35
C THR A 28 -10.03 -15.21 2.06
N HIS A 29 -9.98 -15.93 0.94
CA HIS A 29 -10.02 -15.29 -0.37
C HIS A 29 -11.38 -14.61 -0.65
N ASP A 30 -12.47 -15.14 -0.09
CA ASP A 30 -13.88 -14.78 -0.33
C ASP A 30 -14.43 -13.81 0.70
N THR A 31 -14.51 -14.23 1.95
CA THR A 31 -15.15 -13.43 3.02
C THR A 31 -14.20 -12.43 3.64
N ARG A 32 -12.90 -12.47 3.28
CA ARG A 32 -11.83 -11.68 3.91
C ARG A 32 -11.80 -11.89 5.43
N GLU A 33 -12.19 -13.07 5.89
CA GLU A 33 -12.20 -13.44 7.31
C GLU A 33 -10.81 -13.90 7.73
N PRO A 34 -10.25 -13.43 8.86
CA PRO A 34 -8.98 -13.92 9.37
C PRO A 34 -9.10 -15.37 9.86
N CYS A 35 -8.37 -16.27 9.19
CA CYS A 35 -8.32 -17.69 9.50
C CYS A 35 -6.89 -18.15 9.81
N TYR A 36 -6.78 -19.13 10.69
CA TYR A 36 -5.57 -19.91 10.94
C TYR A 36 -5.57 -21.16 10.05
N TYR A 37 -4.54 -21.29 9.24
CA TYR A 37 -4.33 -22.39 8.31
C TYR A 37 -3.32 -23.36 8.90
N VAL A 38 -3.70 -24.63 8.93
CA VAL A 38 -2.87 -25.73 9.43
C VAL A 38 -2.88 -26.89 8.44
N ASN A 39 -1.75 -27.58 8.30
CA ASN A 39 -1.70 -28.82 7.54
C ASN A 39 -2.20 -29.97 8.43
N LEU A 40 -3.18 -30.71 7.94
CA LEU A 40 -3.76 -31.91 8.56
C LEU A 40 -3.54 -33.09 7.60
N GLY A 41 -2.35 -33.70 7.68
CA GLY A 41 -1.93 -34.70 6.69
C GLY A 41 -1.79 -34.09 5.30
N GLU A 42 -2.55 -34.59 4.34
CA GLU A 42 -2.58 -34.07 2.96
C GLU A 42 -3.56 -32.89 2.77
N MET A 43 -4.44 -32.63 3.75
CA MET A 43 -5.43 -31.56 3.67
C MET A 43 -4.97 -30.31 4.42
N LYS A 44 -5.45 -29.14 3.97
CA LYS A 44 -5.29 -27.87 4.69
C LYS A 44 -6.59 -27.51 5.40
N GLY A 45 -6.55 -27.46 6.72
CA GLY A 45 -7.63 -26.92 7.54
C GLY A 45 -7.56 -25.39 7.59
N ALA A 46 -8.71 -24.73 7.64
CA ALA A 46 -8.84 -23.30 7.87
C ALA A 46 -9.80 -23.06 9.04
N ILE A 47 -9.31 -22.44 10.11
CA ILE A 47 -10.05 -22.24 11.36
C ILE A 47 -10.23 -20.72 11.56
N PRO A 48 -11.47 -20.19 11.61
CA PRO A 48 -11.70 -18.78 11.89
C PRO A 48 -11.07 -18.37 13.23
N THR A 49 -10.32 -17.26 13.24
CA THR A 49 -9.62 -16.78 14.44
C THR A 49 -10.53 -16.59 15.65
N LYS A 50 -11.78 -16.16 15.42
CA LYS A 50 -12.82 -16.01 16.45
C LYS A 50 -13.22 -17.30 17.16
N SER A 51 -13.04 -18.45 16.51
CA SER A 51 -13.42 -19.76 17.05
C SER A 51 -12.28 -20.47 17.79
N ILE A 52 -11.03 -20.06 17.54
CA ILE A 52 -9.83 -20.78 18.03
C ILE A 52 -9.82 -20.89 19.56
N CYS A 53 -10.18 -19.82 20.29
CA CYS A 53 -10.18 -19.89 21.74
C CYS A 53 -11.14 -20.96 22.28
N MET A 54 -12.35 -21.00 21.72
CA MET A 54 -13.37 -21.97 22.11
C MET A 54 -12.99 -23.39 21.68
N GLU A 55 -12.53 -23.58 20.45
CA GLU A 55 -12.20 -24.90 19.90
C GLU A 55 -11.01 -25.56 20.60
N PHE A 56 -10.04 -24.77 21.07
CA PHE A 56 -8.80 -25.27 21.68
C PHE A 56 -8.68 -25.01 23.18
N GLY A 57 -9.72 -24.45 23.82
CA GLY A 57 -9.73 -24.19 25.26
C GLY A 57 -8.70 -23.14 25.71
N ILE A 58 -8.48 -22.09 24.91
CA ILE A 58 -7.60 -20.97 25.26
C ILE A 58 -8.40 -19.98 26.11
N GLU A 59 -7.90 -19.65 27.30
CA GLU A 59 -8.51 -18.68 28.21
C GLU A 59 -8.63 -17.29 27.56
N GLU A 60 -9.79 -16.64 27.68
CA GLU A 60 -10.11 -15.38 26.99
C GLU A 60 -9.22 -14.20 27.39
N ASP A 61 -8.69 -14.20 28.61
CA ASP A 61 -7.80 -13.18 29.16
C ASP A 61 -6.31 -13.56 29.03
N SER A 62 -6.00 -14.68 28.39
CA SER A 62 -4.63 -15.11 28.14
C SER A 62 -3.89 -14.19 27.16
N SER A 63 -2.55 -14.29 27.15
CA SER A 63 -1.73 -13.59 26.15
C SER A 63 -2.07 -14.03 24.72
N ASP A 64 -2.36 -15.31 24.52
CA ASP A 64 -2.68 -15.87 23.21
C ASP A 64 -4.01 -15.33 22.68
N ALA A 65 -5.04 -15.22 23.53
CA ALA A 65 -6.32 -14.63 23.16
C ALA A 65 -6.19 -13.16 22.75
N ARG A 66 -5.35 -12.38 23.47
CA ARG A 66 -5.04 -10.99 23.07
C ARG A 66 -4.33 -10.91 21.72
N LEU A 67 -3.34 -11.78 21.48
CA LEU A 67 -2.65 -11.86 20.20
C LEU A 67 -3.60 -12.25 19.06
N LEU A 68 -4.50 -13.23 19.27
CA LEU A 68 -5.53 -13.58 18.29
C LEU A 68 -6.42 -12.38 17.92
N GLY A 69 -6.81 -11.57 18.91
CA GLY A 69 -7.57 -10.33 18.68
C GLY A 69 -6.82 -9.27 17.84
N THR A 70 -5.49 -9.37 17.72
CA THR A 70 -4.68 -8.47 16.89
C THR A 70 -4.49 -8.96 15.46
N ILE A 71 -4.63 -10.26 15.19
CA ILE A 71 -4.38 -10.88 13.86
C ILE A 71 -5.20 -10.21 12.76
N GLY A 72 -6.51 -10.02 12.96
CA GLY A 72 -7.38 -9.41 11.95
C GLY A 72 -6.96 -7.98 11.58
N ARG A 73 -6.43 -7.21 12.54
CA ARG A 73 -5.88 -5.86 12.28
C ARG A 73 -4.54 -5.94 11.57
N ALA A 74 -3.67 -6.85 11.98
CA ALA A 74 -2.34 -7.01 11.40
C ALA A 74 -2.40 -7.47 9.93
N LEU A 75 -3.35 -8.36 9.59
CA LEU A 75 -3.57 -8.82 8.22
C LEU A 75 -4.09 -7.72 7.25
N LYS A 76 -4.35 -6.49 7.74
CA LYS A 76 -4.56 -5.33 6.86
C LYS A 76 -3.27 -4.80 6.26
N TYR A 77 -2.11 -5.12 6.83
CA TYR A 77 -0.81 -4.59 6.44
C TYR A 77 0.11 -5.65 5.81
N VAL A 78 -0.13 -6.93 6.13
CA VAL A 78 0.66 -8.07 5.64
C VAL A 78 -0.23 -9.18 5.06
N ARG A 79 0.31 -9.95 4.13
CA ARG A 79 -0.44 -11.01 3.40
C ARG A 79 -0.65 -12.28 4.23
N GLU A 80 0.30 -12.61 5.08
CA GLU A 80 0.25 -13.75 6.00
C GLU A 80 1.01 -13.40 7.28
N ILE A 81 0.65 -14.06 8.37
CA ILE A 81 1.35 -13.96 9.67
C ILE A 81 1.66 -15.36 10.14
N ARG A 82 2.91 -15.62 10.51
CA ARG A 82 3.32 -16.88 11.12
C ARG A 82 3.53 -16.70 12.62
N PRO A 83 3.36 -17.76 13.42
CA PRO A 83 3.76 -17.75 14.81
C PRO A 83 5.21 -17.25 14.96
N ASN A 84 5.42 -16.35 15.93
CA ASN A 84 6.68 -15.64 16.20
C ASN A 84 7.09 -14.55 15.20
N ASP A 85 6.31 -14.26 14.16
CA ASP A 85 6.55 -13.08 13.33
C ASP A 85 6.43 -11.78 14.17
N SER A 86 7.14 -10.74 13.74
CA SER A 86 6.97 -9.40 14.32
C SER A 86 5.58 -8.87 14.02
N ILE A 87 4.97 -8.20 15.00
CA ILE A 87 3.73 -7.46 14.81
C ILE A 87 4.03 -6.31 13.81
N PRO A 88 3.17 -6.07 12.79
CA PRO A 88 3.38 -4.99 11.84
C PRO A 88 3.54 -3.65 12.56
N ARG A 89 4.58 -2.91 12.19
CA ARG A 89 4.92 -1.63 12.83
C ARG A 89 3.80 -0.60 12.70
N GLU A 90 2.94 -0.72 11.70
CA GLU A 90 1.75 0.11 11.53
C GLU A 90 0.81 0.04 12.75
N LEU A 91 0.80 -1.09 13.46
CA LEU A 91 0.04 -1.26 14.70
C LEU A 91 0.78 -0.83 15.96
N LEU A 92 2.11 -0.73 15.90
CA LEU A 92 2.97 -0.44 17.05
C LEU A 92 3.27 1.06 17.15
N ASP A 93 3.81 1.63 16.08
CA ASP A 93 4.28 3.03 16.03
C ASP A 93 3.81 3.80 14.78
N GLY A 94 3.08 3.13 13.89
CA GLY A 94 2.57 3.71 12.65
C GLY A 94 3.58 3.74 11.50
N SER A 95 4.82 3.29 11.69
CA SER A 95 5.78 3.14 10.59
C SER A 95 5.46 1.93 9.72
N ALA A 96 5.85 1.95 8.45
CA ALA A 96 5.58 0.86 7.53
C ALA A 96 6.41 -0.39 7.88
N SER A 97 5.79 -1.58 7.86
CA SER A 97 6.45 -2.87 8.08
C SER A 97 7.11 -3.45 6.82
N TRP A 98 6.86 -2.85 5.66
CA TRP A 98 7.39 -3.26 4.37
C TRP A 98 8.60 -2.40 3.95
N SER A 99 9.36 -2.90 2.98
CA SER A 99 10.59 -2.29 2.49
C SER A 99 10.39 -1.60 1.15
N ILE A 100 11.16 -0.54 0.92
CA ILE A 100 11.24 0.20 -0.35
C ILE A 100 12.68 0.25 -0.83
N GLU A 101 12.86 0.47 -2.12
CA GLU A 101 14.18 0.70 -2.73
C GLU A 101 14.64 2.16 -2.54
N ASP A 102 15.95 2.41 -2.57
CA ASP A 102 16.53 3.73 -2.30
C ASP A 102 16.08 4.81 -3.30
N ARG A 103 15.84 4.44 -4.56
CA ARG A 103 15.30 5.36 -5.58
C ARG A 103 14.01 6.06 -5.17
N HIS A 104 13.15 5.40 -4.37
CA HIS A 104 11.91 6.03 -3.90
C HIS A 104 12.18 7.14 -2.89
N ARG A 105 13.26 7.01 -2.09
CA ARG A 105 13.71 8.05 -1.16
C ARG A 105 14.29 9.23 -1.92
N GLU A 106 15.07 8.97 -2.96
CA GLU A 106 15.65 10.01 -3.82
C GLU A 106 14.55 10.85 -4.48
N VAL A 107 13.48 10.22 -4.97
CA VAL A 107 12.33 10.91 -5.57
C VAL A 107 11.58 11.76 -4.55
N ALA A 108 11.27 11.19 -3.38
CA ALA A 108 10.62 11.92 -2.30
C ALA A 108 11.47 13.11 -1.82
N GLN A 109 12.79 12.93 -1.73
CA GLN A 109 13.73 13.97 -1.37
C GLN A 109 13.81 15.08 -2.44
N GLY A 110 13.84 14.72 -3.72
CA GLY A 110 13.76 15.66 -4.83
C GLY A 110 12.49 16.50 -4.76
N ARG A 111 11.34 15.87 -4.47
CA ARG A 111 10.04 16.56 -4.36
C ARG A 111 10.06 17.61 -3.26
N ILE A 112 10.48 17.24 -2.05
CA ILE A 112 10.55 18.19 -0.93
C ILE A 112 11.61 19.26 -1.15
N THR A 113 12.74 18.92 -1.76
CA THR A 113 13.80 19.88 -2.11
C THR A 113 13.26 21.01 -2.99
N ILE A 114 12.47 20.67 -4.00
CA ILE A 114 11.82 21.66 -4.86
C ILE A 114 10.87 22.54 -4.06
N GLN A 115 10.00 21.96 -3.23
CA GLN A 115 9.04 22.74 -2.42
C GLN A 115 9.73 23.72 -1.46
N VAL A 116 10.83 23.29 -0.84
CA VAL A 116 11.65 24.12 0.04
C VAL A 116 12.28 25.30 -0.71
N ILE A 117 12.78 25.08 -1.93
CA ILE A 117 13.39 26.14 -2.76
C ILE A 117 12.33 27.08 -3.32
N SER A 118 11.19 26.54 -3.75
CA SER A 118 10.03 27.30 -4.22
C SER A 118 9.54 28.27 -3.15
N TRP A 119 9.48 27.83 -1.89
CA TRP A 119 9.19 28.70 -0.76
C TRP A 119 10.20 29.86 -0.62
N LEU A 120 11.51 29.58 -0.73
CA LEU A 120 12.55 30.63 -0.64
C LEU A 120 12.41 31.68 -1.75
N LYS A 121 12.02 31.27 -2.96
CA LYS A 121 11.82 32.17 -4.10
C LYS A 121 10.47 32.91 -4.07
N GLY A 122 9.55 32.52 -3.19
CA GLY A 122 8.18 33.03 -3.16
C GLY A 122 7.32 32.58 -4.35
N ASN A 123 7.67 31.47 -5.01
CA ASN A 123 6.90 30.89 -6.11
C ASN A 123 6.68 29.40 -5.86
N GLU A 124 5.46 29.05 -5.43
CA GLU A 124 5.05 27.67 -5.17
C GLU A 124 4.67 27.00 -6.50
N GLU A 125 5.62 26.30 -7.10
CA GLU A 125 5.40 25.51 -8.31
C GLU A 125 5.24 24.03 -7.97
N ILE A 126 4.16 23.42 -8.44
CA ILE A 126 3.94 21.97 -8.36
C ILE A 126 4.67 21.32 -9.53
N LEU A 127 5.84 20.73 -9.28
CA LEU A 127 6.57 19.96 -10.28
C LEU A 127 6.20 18.47 -10.20
N LEU A 128 5.77 17.92 -11.34
CA LEU A 128 5.25 16.55 -11.48
C LEU A 128 6.22 15.58 -12.20
N ASN A 129 7.36 16.07 -12.71
CA ASN A 129 8.25 15.28 -13.59
C ASN A 129 9.46 14.67 -12.84
N PHE A 130 9.57 13.33 -12.91
CA PHE A 130 10.61 12.51 -12.27
C PHE A 130 12.04 12.86 -12.72
N SER A 131 12.27 13.03 -14.03
CA SER A 131 13.63 13.25 -14.56
C SER A 131 14.18 14.63 -14.19
N GLU A 132 13.29 15.60 -13.98
CA GLU A 132 13.65 16.95 -13.56
C GLU A 132 13.99 16.98 -12.06
N LEU A 133 13.27 16.22 -11.24
CA LEU A 133 13.50 16.10 -9.80
C LEU A 133 14.90 15.55 -9.46
N GLU A 134 15.33 14.49 -10.14
CA GLU A 134 16.63 13.83 -9.93
C GLU A 134 17.81 14.73 -10.32
N THR A 135 17.67 15.49 -11.41
CA THR A 135 18.69 16.42 -11.88
C THR A 135 18.86 17.60 -10.90
N ILE A 136 17.75 18.12 -10.38
CA ILE A 136 17.76 19.25 -9.44
C ILE A 136 18.40 18.86 -8.10
N ALA A 137 18.07 17.68 -7.57
CA ALA A 137 18.56 17.22 -6.27
C ALA A 137 20.10 17.07 -6.21
N ASN A 138 20.74 16.78 -7.35
CA ASN A 138 22.18 16.51 -7.43
C ASN A 138 23.06 17.73 -7.75
N ASP A 139 22.48 18.90 -8.05
CA ASP A 139 23.23 20.14 -8.33
C ASP A 139 23.82 20.76 -7.04
N PRO A 140 25.14 21.01 -6.96
CA PRO A 140 25.77 21.70 -5.82
C PRO A 140 25.15 23.06 -5.48
N GLN A 141 24.71 23.84 -6.48
CA GLN A 141 24.06 25.13 -6.24
C GLN A 141 22.69 24.98 -5.58
N THR A 142 22.01 23.86 -5.84
CA THR A 142 20.74 23.50 -5.17
C THR A 142 20.98 23.27 -3.68
N LYS A 143 22.06 22.60 -3.30
CA LYS A 143 22.37 22.31 -1.89
C LYS A 143 22.54 23.58 -1.06
N GLU A 144 23.24 24.59 -1.56
CA GLU A 144 23.39 25.87 -0.86
C GLU A 144 22.05 26.58 -0.67
N LYS A 145 21.21 26.62 -1.72
CA LYS A 145 19.86 27.20 -1.67
C LYS A 145 18.96 26.48 -0.67
N VAL A 146 19.05 25.16 -0.58
CA VAL A 146 18.32 24.36 0.43
C VAL A 146 18.76 24.73 1.84
N GLN A 147 20.06 24.88 2.09
CA GLN A 147 20.57 25.29 3.40
C GLN A 147 20.13 26.71 3.80
N GLU A 148 20.07 27.62 2.83
CA GLU A 148 19.51 28.96 3.03
C GLU A 148 18.01 28.90 3.34
N ALA A 149 17.24 28.13 2.57
CA ALA A 149 15.81 27.94 2.78
C ALA A 149 15.52 27.36 4.18
N PHE A 150 16.27 26.35 4.64
CA PHE A 150 16.11 25.80 5.99
C PHE A 150 16.34 26.86 7.08
N ARG A 151 17.33 27.75 6.91
CA ARG A 151 17.54 28.87 7.85
C ARG A 151 16.37 29.85 7.83
N GLY A 152 15.84 30.19 6.65
CA GLY A 152 14.68 31.06 6.50
C GLY A 152 13.41 30.47 7.14
N ILE A 153 13.14 29.19 6.89
CA ILE A 153 12.01 28.46 7.47
C ILE A 153 12.14 28.39 8.99
N ALA A 154 13.32 28.03 9.50
CA ALA A 154 13.59 27.95 10.93
C ALA A 154 13.33 29.29 11.64
N LYS A 155 13.82 30.40 11.06
CA LYS A 155 13.55 31.75 11.56
C LYS A 155 12.05 32.08 11.55
N SER A 156 11.34 31.68 10.50
CA SER A 156 9.89 31.93 10.34
C SER A 156 9.03 31.11 11.31
N LEU A 157 9.51 29.94 11.72
CA LEU A 157 8.85 29.04 12.66
C LEU A 157 9.30 29.24 14.11
N GLY A 158 10.36 30.03 14.36
CA GLY A 158 10.92 30.23 15.69
C GLY A 158 11.57 28.98 16.30
N ILE A 159 12.05 28.06 15.47
CA ILE A 159 12.69 26.79 15.88
C ILE A 159 14.13 26.72 15.36
N ARG A 160 14.90 25.73 15.82
CA ARG A 160 16.27 25.53 15.33
C ARG A 160 16.25 24.94 13.92
N ARG A 161 17.28 25.24 13.13
CA ARG A 161 17.44 24.69 11.78
C ARG A 161 17.46 23.16 11.79
N GLU A 162 18.12 22.58 12.79
CA GLU A 162 18.24 21.13 12.97
C GLU A 162 16.87 20.47 13.21
N ASP A 163 15.95 21.17 13.88
CA ASP A 163 14.58 20.69 14.09
C ASP A 163 13.78 20.70 12.77
N VAL A 164 13.99 21.71 11.90
CA VAL A 164 13.41 21.75 10.54
C VAL A 164 13.94 20.60 9.69
N VAL A 165 15.26 20.39 9.67
CA VAL A 165 15.89 19.30 8.92
C VAL A 165 15.33 17.95 9.37
N SER A 166 15.27 17.70 10.68
CA SER A 166 14.77 16.44 11.24
C SER A 166 13.30 16.17 10.85
N LYS A 167 12.45 17.21 10.89
CA LYS A 167 11.05 17.11 10.45
C LYS A 167 10.95 16.80 8.97
N ILE A 168 11.73 17.50 8.14
CA ILE A 168 11.76 17.27 6.69
C ILE A 168 12.23 15.85 6.37
N ASP A 169 13.28 15.37 7.02
CA ASP A 169 13.77 14.00 6.83
C ASP A 169 12.69 12.96 7.20
N GLU A 170 11.91 13.21 8.25
CA GLU A 170 10.78 12.35 8.61
C GLU A 170 9.68 12.35 7.55
N ILE A 171 9.30 13.52 7.02
CA ILE A 171 8.33 13.61 5.93
C ILE A 171 8.84 12.90 4.67
N VAL A 172 10.10 13.10 4.31
CA VAL A 172 10.73 12.43 3.16
C VAL A 172 10.68 10.91 3.33
N ARG A 173 10.95 10.39 4.54
CA ARG A 173 10.83 8.96 4.81
C ARG A 173 9.42 8.44 4.59
N GLU A 174 8.39 9.15 5.04
CA GLU A 174 7.00 8.74 4.84
C GLU A 174 6.56 8.86 3.38
N LEU A 175 6.96 9.93 2.69
CA LEU A 175 6.67 10.12 1.26
C LEU A 175 7.38 9.10 0.37
N ALA A 176 8.55 8.59 0.76
CA ALA A 176 9.23 7.54 0.00
C ALA A 176 8.38 6.27 -0.13
N TYR A 177 7.57 5.94 0.88
CA TYR A 177 6.59 4.86 0.79
C TYR A 177 5.44 5.19 -0.18
N ILE A 178 5.00 6.44 -0.22
CA ILE A 178 4.02 6.89 -1.23
C ILE A 178 4.58 6.73 -2.64
N GLU A 179 5.85 7.08 -2.87
CA GLU A 179 6.49 6.94 -4.18
C GLU A 179 6.60 5.47 -4.61
N ALA A 180 6.90 4.55 -3.69
CA ALA A 180 6.87 3.11 -3.98
C ALA A 180 5.47 2.61 -4.34
N LEU A 181 4.43 3.11 -3.67
CA LEU A 181 3.04 2.82 -4.04
C LEU A 181 2.72 3.43 -5.42
N ARG A 182 3.23 4.62 -5.73
CA ARG A 182 3.03 5.28 -7.03
C ARG A 182 3.60 4.47 -8.18
N GLU A 183 4.79 3.89 -8.00
CA GLU A 183 5.37 2.94 -8.94
C GLU A 183 4.50 1.70 -9.10
N TYR A 184 4.06 1.11 -7.99
CA TYR A 184 3.20 -0.08 -8.06
C TYR A 184 1.86 0.22 -8.77
N ASN A 185 1.28 1.40 -8.54
CA ASN A 185 0.09 1.85 -9.28
C ASN A 185 0.35 1.94 -10.78
N ALA A 186 1.54 2.37 -11.22
CA ALA A 186 1.89 2.35 -12.64
C ALA A 186 1.91 0.92 -13.23
N LYS A 187 2.31 -0.09 -12.45
CA LYS A 187 2.20 -1.51 -12.85
C LYS A 187 0.74 -1.95 -12.99
N ILE A 188 -0.13 -1.54 -12.07
CA ILE A 188 -1.58 -1.79 -12.18
C ILE A 188 -2.16 -1.10 -13.42
N LYS A 189 -1.83 0.18 -13.66
CA LYS A 189 -2.27 0.92 -14.86
C LYS A 189 -1.83 0.24 -16.16
N LYS A 190 -0.64 -0.36 -16.18
CA LYS A 190 -0.15 -1.13 -17.33
C LYS A 190 -1.07 -2.28 -17.70
N ILE A 191 -1.79 -2.89 -16.74
CA ILE A 191 -2.83 -3.88 -17.02
C ILE A 191 -3.93 -3.26 -17.90
N SER A 192 -4.43 -2.08 -17.53
CA SER A 192 -5.46 -1.38 -18.32
C SER A 192 -4.95 -1.01 -19.72
N THR A 193 -3.71 -0.51 -19.84
CA THR A 193 -3.08 -0.26 -21.14
C THR A 193 -2.94 -1.53 -21.98
N ASN A 194 -2.59 -2.66 -21.36
CA ASN A 194 -2.49 -3.94 -22.05
C ASN A 194 -3.86 -4.47 -22.49
N LEU A 195 -4.92 -4.27 -21.68
CA LEU A 195 -6.30 -4.58 -22.08
C LEU A 195 -6.71 -3.76 -23.31
N GLN A 196 -6.37 -2.48 -23.38
CA GLN A 196 -6.61 -1.65 -24.58
C GLN A 196 -5.87 -2.18 -25.82
N ARG A 197 -4.62 -2.63 -25.66
CA ARG A 197 -3.86 -3.26 -26.76
C ARG A 197 -4.52 -4.56 -27.22
N LEU A 198 -4.94 -5.41 -26.28
CA LEU A 198 -5.63 -6.66 -26.58
C LEU A 198 -7.00 -6.44 -27.22
N ALA A 199 -7.73 -5.38 -26.87
CA ALA A 199 -8.99 -5.02 -27.53
C ALA A 199 -8.80 -4.77 -29.03
N ASN A 200 -7.68 -4.15 -29.42
CA ASN A 200 -7.35 -3.91 -30.82
C ASN A 200 -6.95 -5.19 -31.56
N ILE A 201 -6.24 -6.09 -30.88
CA ILE A 201 -5.82 -7.40 -31.40
C ILE A 201 -7.06 -8.26 -31.65
N TYR A 202 -7.88 -8.48 -30.62
CA TYR A 202 -9.10 -9.29 -30.66
C TYR A 202 -10.31 -8.58 -31.31
N ARG A 203 -10.12 -7.50 -32.08
CA ARG A 203 -11.23 -6.71 -32.64
C ARG A 203 -12.22 -7.49 -33.50
N ARG A 204 -11.79 -8.63 -34.06
CA ARG A 204 -12.62 -9.54 -34.88
C ARG A 204 -13.33 -10.62 -34.07
N ASP A 205 -12.83 -10.92 -32.87
CA ASP A 205 -13.49 -11.80 -31.92
C ASP A 205 -14.43 -11.00 -31.03
N ARG A 206 -15.71 -11.03 -31.39
CA ARG A 206 -16.74 -10.30 -30.69
C ARG A 206 -16.84 -10.70 -29.21
N SER A 207 -16.71 -11.99 -28.89
CA SER A 207 -16.85 -12.47 -27.51
C SER A 207 -15.73 -11.92 -26.63
N THR A 208 -14.49 -12.09 -27.07
CA THR A 208 -13.33 -11.63 -26.32
C THR A 208 -13.27 -10.11 -26.22
N SER A 209 -13.64 -9.40 -27.28
CA SER A 209 -13.72 -7.93 -27.28
C SER A 209 -14.78 -7.40 -26.28
N GLU A 210 -15.96 -8.03 -26.20
CA GLU A 210 -16.98 -7.69 -25.22
C GLU A 210 -16.50 -7.92 -23.77
N ASP A 211 -15.78 -9.01 -23.51
CA ASP A 211 -15.21 -9.30 -22.18
C ASP A 211 -14.12 -8.30 -21.79
N ILE A 212 -13.24 -7.91 -22.71
CA ILE A 212 -12.22 -6.86 -22.48
C ILE A 212 -12.89 -5.52 -22.16
N SER A 213 -13.95 -5.15 -22.89
CA SER A 213 -14.72 -3.94 -22.62
C SER A 213 -15.31 -3.93 -21.20
N ARG A 214 -15.89 -5.06 -20.74
CA ARG A 214 -16.38 -5.19 -19.36
C ARG A 214 -15.27 -5.04 -18.32
N MET A 215 -14.10 -5.61 -18.57
CA MET A 215 -12.94 -5.44 -17.69
C MET A 215 -12.50 -3.97 -17.60
N GLN A 216 -12.49 -3.24 -18.72
CA GLN A 216 -12.17 -1.81 -18.76
C GLN A 216 -13.15 -0.98 -17.92
N VAL A 217 -14.45 -1.27 -18.02
CA VAL A 217 -15.49 -0.61 -17.20
C VAL A 217 -15.29 -0.85 -15.70
N LEU A 218 -14.84 -2.05 -15.31
CA LEU A 218 -14.59 -2.39 -13.90
C LEU A 218 -13.30 -1.75 -13.35
N ILE A 219 -12.23 -1.69 -14.14
CA ILE A 219 -10.91 -1.22 -13.67
C ILE A 219 -10.81 0.31 -13.64
N GLU A 220 -11.46 1.03 -14.56
CA GLU A 220 -11.29 2.48 -14.72
C GLU A 220 -11.66 3.29 -13.46
N PRO A 221 -12.81 3.07 -12.79
CA PRO A 221 -13.16 3.81 -11.59
C PRO A 221 -12.15 3.61 -10.46
N VAL A 222 -11.63 2.39 -10.33
CA VAL A 222 -10.67 2.01 -9.29
C VAL A 222 -9.33 2.74 -9.50
N LEU A 223 -8.83 2.76 -10.74
CA LEU A 223 -7.61 3.50 -11.08
C LEU A 223 -7.75 4.99 -10.84
N ARG A 224 -8.91 5.57 -11.18
CA ARG A 224 -9.20 6.98 -10.94
C ARG A 224 -9.19 7.31 -9.44
N GLU A 225 -9.73 6.43 -8.61
CA GLU A 225 -9.73 6.61 -7.15
C GLU A 225 -8.31 6.56 -6.56
N TYR A 226 -7.46 5.67 -7.08
CA TYR A 226 -6.04 5.65 -6.71
C TYR A 226 -5.34 6.95 -7.08
N ASP A 227 -5.56 7.44 -8.30
CA ASP A 227 -4.97 8.70 -8.77
C ASP A 227 -5.42 9.90 -7.95
N MET A 228 -6.71 9.98 -7.59
CA MET A 228 -7.21 11.02 -6.71
C MET A 228 -6.54 10.97 -5.33
N THR A 229 -6.30 9.78 -4.79
CA THR A 229 -5.59 9.64 -3.50
C THR A 229 -4.17 10.20 -3.57
N PHE A 230 -3.46 9.97 -4.68
CA PHE A 230 -2.12 10.53 -4.89
C PHE A 230 -2.15 12.06 -5.08
N ILE A 231 -3.13 12.58 -5.82
CA ILE A 231 -3.34 14.03 -5.98
C ILE A 231 -3.62 14.69 -4.63
N ASP A 232 -4.46 14.08 -3.80
CA ASP A 232 -4.76 14.59 -2.45
C ASP A 232 -3.51 14.68 -1.58
N ILE A 233 -2.63 13.67 -1.63
CA ILE A 233 -1.36 13.66 -0.87
C ILE A 233 -0.44 14.78 -1.39
N ASP A 234 -0.30 14.92 -2.71
CA ASP A 234 0.55 15.97 -3.30
C ASP A 234 0.03 17.37 -2.91
N ALA A 235 -1.28 17.59 -2.97
CA ALA A 235 -1.90 18.86 -2.60
C ALA A 235 -1.71 19.18 -1.11
N GLN A 236 -1.70 18.19 -0.23
CA GLN A 236 -1.45 18.41 1.21
C GLN A 236 0.04 18.62 1.52
N THR A 237 0.93 18.25 0.59
CA THR A 237 2.38 18.30 0.79
C THR A 237 3.07 19.33 -0.10
N CYS A 238 2.34 20.13 -0.87
CA CYS A 238 2.91 21.20 -1.69
C CYS A 238 3.37 22.40 -0.84
N GLU A 239 2.65 22.75 0.23
CA GLU A 239 2.97 23.91 1.06
C GLU A 239 3.86 23.54 2.26
N VAL A 240 5.18 23.73 2.13
CA VAL A 240 6.17 23.35 3.14
C VAL A 240 5.92 24.01 4.52
N MET A 241 5.45 25.25 4.54
CA MET A 241 5.18 25.95 5.81
C MET A 241 3.96 25.39 6.54
N ILE A 242 2.89 25.04 5.82
CA ILE A 242 1.71 24.42 6.42
C ILE A 242 2.08 23.05 6.96
N MET A 243 2.79 22.25 6.16
CA MET A 243 3.28 20.93 6.55
C MET A 243 4.13 20.99 7.83
N LEU A 244 5.07 21.92 7.95
CA LEU A 244 5.94 22.01 9.12
C LEU A 244 5.24 22.56 10.38
N ARG A 245 4.24 23.43 10.21
CA ARG A 245 3.38 23.92 11.30
C ARG A 245 2.46 22.81 11.80
N ASN A 246 1.86 22.04 10.90
CA ASN A 246 0.94 20.94 11.19
C ASN A 246 1.63 19.57 11.14
N PHE A 247 2.90 19.52 11.55
CA PHE A 247 3.79 18.37 11.32
C PHE A 247 3.20 17.02 11.72
N GLN A 248 2.73 16.88 12.97
CA GLN A 248 2.17 15.61 13.45
C GLN A 248 0.89 15.21 12.69
N PRO A 249 -0.13 16.07 12.55
CA PRO A 249 -1.28 15.79 11.68
C PRO A 249 -0.92 15.42 10.23
N THR A 250 0.11 16.05 9.65
CA THR A 250 0.56 15.74 8.29
C THR A 250 1.17 14.34 8.22
N ILE A 251 2.06 13.98 9.16
CA ILE A 251 2.65 12.62 9.23
C ILE A 251 1.55 11.56 9.38
N GLU A 252 0.61 11.75 10.30
CA GLU A 252 -0.51 10.84 10.52
C GLU A 252 -1.37 10.68 9.26
N THR A 253 -1.61 11.77 8.54
CA THR A 253 -2.39 11.73 7.30
C THR A 253 -1.65 11.00 6.18
N ILE A 254 -0.35 11.24 6.01
CA ILE A 254 0.48 10.52 5.03
C ILE A 254 0.48 9.02 5.36
N ARG A 255 0.71 8.64 6.62
CA ARG A 255 0.70 7.24 7.07
C ARG A 255 -0.65 6.57 6.82
N ARG A 256 -1.75 7.24 7.17
CA ARG A 256 -3.10 6.71 6.93
C ARG A 256 -3.36 6.46 5.44
N LYS A 257 -3.01 7.42 4.57
CA LYS A 257 -3.18 7.27 3.11
C LYS A 257 -2.25 6.22 2.52
N ARG A 258 -1.00 6.13 2.98
CA ARG A 258 -0.03 5.07 2.66
C ARG A 258 -0.63 3.70 2.97
N ASP A 259 -1.14 3.51 4.18
CA ASP A 259 -1.68 2.24 4.65
C ASP A 259 -2.94 1.84 3.89
N GLU A 260 -3.83 2.80 3.64
CA GLU A 260 -5.03 2.59 2.84
C GLU A 260 -4.69 2.13 1.41
N LEU A 261 -3.75 2.82 0.74
CA LEU A 261 -3.29 2.45 -0.59
C LEU A 261 -2.61 1.08 -0.59
N HIS A 262 -1.70 0.83 0.35
CA HIS A 262 -1.00 -0.45 0.48
C HIS A 262 -2.00 -1.60 0.65
N GLN A 263 -2.99 -1.45 1.53
CA GLN A 263 -4.04 -2.44 1.73
C GLN A 263 -4.82 -2.71 0.44
N ARG A 264 -5.18 -1.66 -0.31
CA ARG A 264 -5.89 -1.79 -1.59
C ARG A 264 -5.00 -2.42 -2.67
N PHE A 265 -3.69 -2.22 -2.62
CA PHE A 265 -2.73 -2.74 -3.61
C PHE A 265 -2.35 -4.20 -3.38
N MET A 266 -2.38 -4.69 -2.14
CA MET A 266 -2.09 -6.09 -1.82
C MET A 266 -2.98 -7.08 -2.59
N VAL A 267 -4.22 -6.70 -2.91
CA VAL A 267 -5.16 -7.58 -3.65
C VAL A 267 -4.71 -7.81 -5.08
N TRP A 268 -3.94 -6.88 -5.67
CA TRP A 268 -3.47 -6.93 -7.05
C TRP A 268 -2.24 -7.83 -7.23
N HIS A 269 -1.54 -8.18 -6.16
CA HIS A 269 -0.19 -8.76 -6.24
C HIS A 269 -0.10 -10.03 -7.10
N ASP A 270 -1.09 -10.91 -7.00
CA ASP A 270 -1.06 -12.17 -7.75
C ASP A 270 -1.46 -11.99 -9.22
N ILE A 271 -2.35 -11.02 -9.52
CA ILE A 271 -2.77 -10.74 -10.91
C ILE A 271 -1.72 -9.90 -11.64
N GLU A 272 -1.11 -8.93 -10.97
CA GLU A 272 -0.06 -8.06 -11.50
C GLU A 272 1.16 -8.89 -11.95
N LYS A 273 1.64 -9.80 -11.11
CA LYS A 273 2.73 -10.74 -11.46
C LYS A 273 2.47 -11.59 -12.69
N LYS A 274 1.21 -11.95 -12.97
CA LYS A 274 0.85 -12.71 -14.18
C LYS A 274 0.90 -11.82 -15.41
N TRP A 275 0.40 -10.59 -15.30
CA TRP A 275 0.46 -9.60 -16.38
C TRP A 275 1.87 -9.12 -16.69
N GLU A 276 2.76 -9.03 -15.70
CA GLU A 276 4.16 -8.65 -15.90
C GLU A 276 4.89 -9.63 -16.84
N LYS A 277 4.55 -10.92 -16.76
CA LYS A 277 5.15 -12.00 -17.56
C LYS A 277 4.45 -12.25 -18.90
N LEU A 278 3.29 -11.61 -19.14
CA LEU A 278 2.50 -11.85 -20.34
C LEU A 278 3.13 -11.15 -21.55
N ILE A 279 3.32 -11.91 -22.62
CA ILE A 279 3.59 -11.36 -23.96
C ILE A 279 2.24 -11.03 -24.59
N ILE A 280 2.09 -9.80 -25.10
CA ILE A 280 0.81 -9.32 -25.64
C ILE A 280 0.63 -9.83 -27.07
N GLU A 281 -0.07 -10.95 -27.21
CA GLU A 281 -0.41 -11.60 -28.47
C GLU A 281 -1.72 -12.40 -28.37
N GLU A 282 -2.26 -12.83 -29.51
CA GLU A 282 -3.40 -13.76 -29.54
C GLU A 282 -2.96 -15.16 -29.09
N GLY A 283 -3.75 -15.79 -28.23
CA GLY A 283 -3.53 -17.18 -27.86
C GLY A 283 -4.20 -17.60 -26.54
N GLN A 284 -4.16 -18.91 -26.28
CA GLN A 284 -4.82 -19.52 -25.12
C GLN A 284 -4.31 -19.00 -23.78
N THR A 285 -3.02 -18.67 -23.68
CA THR A 285 -2.42 -18.10 -22.46
C THR A 285 -3.02 -16.73 -22.14
N THR A 286 -3.17 -15.88 -23.16
CA THR A 286 -3.78 -14.55 -23.05
C THR A 286 -5.24 -14.68 -22.65
N GLU A 287 -6.01 -15.53 -23.33
CA GLU A 287 -7.44 -15.75 -23.05
C GLU A 287 -7.68 -16.27 -21.63
N ARG A 288 -6.84 -17.18 -21.15
CA ARG A 288 -6.90 -17.66 -19.77
C ARG A 288 -6.66 -16.52 -18.78
N LEU A 289 -5.65 -15.69 -19.00
CA LEU A 289 -5.35 -14.57 -18.12
C LEU A 289 -6.45 -13.49 -18.17
N LEU A 290 -7.07 -13.26 -19.33
CA LEU A 290 -8.25 -12.40 -19.48
C LEU A 290 -9.41 -12.90 -18.62
N LYS A 291 -9.71 -14.20 -18.65
CA LYS A 291 -10.77 -14.80 -17.80
C LYS A 291 -10.45 -14.67 -16.31
N GLU A 292 -9.20 -14.96 -15.91
CA GLU A 292 -8.74 -14.79 -14.53
C GLU A 292 -8.83 -13.32 -14.08
N THR A 293 -8.48 -12.38 -14.97
CA THR A 293 -8.57 -10.92 -14.72
C THR A 293 -10.01 -10.48 -14.54
N TYR A 294 -10.93 -10.93 -15.40
CA TYR A 294 -12.35 -10.61 -15.26
C TYR A 294 -12.92 -11.11 -13.93
N GLN A 295 -12.64 -12.36 -13.56
CA GLN A 295 -13.06 -12.92 -12.27
C GLN A 295 -12.50 -12.14 -11.08
N PHE A 296 -11.23 -11.76 -11.16
CA PHE A 296 -10.58 -10.94 -10.16
C PHE A 296 -11.26 -9.57 -10.02
N LEU A 297 -11.51 -8.88 -11.14
CA LEU A 297 -12.13 -7.56 -11.15
C LEU A 297 -13.58 -7.62 -10.65
N ALA A 298 -14.36 -8.60 -11.11
CA ALA A 298 -15.74 -8.78 -10.70
C ALA A 298 -15.84 -9.07 -9.19
N ARG A 299 -14.95 -9.92 -8.65
CA ARG A 299 -14.95 -10.27 -7.22
C ARG A 299 -14.60 -9.09 -6.33
N ASN A 300 -13.63 -8.26 -6.73
CA ASN A 300 -13.07 -7.23 -5.86
C ASN A 300 -13.66 -5.83 -6.10
N PHE A 301 -14.19 -5.55 -7.28
CA PHE A 301 -14.54 -4.18 -7.70
C PHE A 301 -15.88 -4.06 -8.42
N MET A 302 -16.65 -5.14 -8.55
CA MET A 302 -18.03 -5.03 -9.04
C MET A 302 -18.80 -4.19 -8.02
N GLN A 303 -19.14 -2.95 -8.41
CA GLN A 303 -19.97 -2.09 -7.60
C GLN A 303 -21.27 -2.85 -7.35
N SER A 304 -21.60 -3.13 -6.10
CA SER A 304 -22.99 -3.39 -5.74
C SER A 304 -23.73 -2.12 -6.14
N GLN A 305 -24.37 -2.12 -7.31
CA GLN A 305 -25.34 -1.10 -7.61
C GLN A 305 -26.39 -1.22 -6.51
N ASN A 306 -26.32 -0.32 -5.53
CA ASN A 306 -27.43 -0.05 -4.65
C ASN A 306 -28.56 0.35 -5.60
N TRP A 307 -29.42 -0.62 -5.90
CA TRP A 307 -30.61 -0.43 -6.69
C TRP A 307 -31.41 0.65 -5.97
N ARG A 308 -31.32 1.90 -6.44
CA ARG A 308 -32.28 2.92 -6.06
C ARG A 308 -33.59 2.46 -6.66
N LEU A 309 -34.41 1.79 -5.86
CA LEU A 309 -35.83 1.59 -6.15
C LEU A 309 -36.41 2.98 -6.44
N GLY A 310 -36.57 3.28 -7.73
CA GLY A 310 -37.41 4.38 -8.18
C GLY A 310 -38.87 3.96 -8.05
N GLY A 311 -39.68 4.83 -7.45
CA GLY A 311 -41.12 4.69 -7.27
C GLY A 311 -41.45 4.14 -5.89
N VAL A 312 -42.13 4.86 -4.99
CA VAL A 312 -43.26 5.80 -5.18
C VAL A 312 -43.04 7.07 -4.35
#